data_AF-A0A2G9TTK0-F1
#
_entry.id   AF-A0A2G9TTK0-F1
#
_cell.length_a   1.000
_cell.length_b   1.000
_cell.length_c   1.000
_cell.angle_alpha   90.00
_cell.angle_beta   90.00
_cell.angle_gamma   90.00
#
_symmetry.space_group_name_H-M   'P 1'
#
loop_
_entity.id
_entity.type
_entity.pdbx_description
1 polymer ?
#
loop_
_entity_poly.entity_id
_entity_poly.type
_entity_poly.pdbx_seq_one_letter_code
_entity_poly.pdbx_strand_id
1 'polypeptide(L)'
;FPMLKSESLKGALIYYDGTHNDARMNLAIVLTAIRHGAKCANHVKVERLLKDANGKICGAHVKDMISNNEWDIKAKAVINATGPSTDTIRVMADPQIPPICAPSSGVHIVLPGYYSPSNTGLLDPDTSDGRVIFFLPWERMTIAGTTDKPSEVTLSPIPTDADVEFILKEIRGYLSKSVSIRRGDVMSAWSGLRPLVRDPNKKDTKSIARNHIIEISPTGLVTIAGGKWTTYRHMAEETMDACIKIGKRDMGSEVPPGKGDLQ
;
A
#
# COMPACT_ATOMS: atom_id res chain seq x y z
N PHE A 1 16.51 -24.32 -6.07
CA PHE A 1 15.72 -24.77 -4.90
C PHE A 1 15.89 -26.28 -4.72
N PRO A 2 16.89 -26.73 -3.96
CA PRO A 2 17.16 -28.16 -3.77
C PRO A 2 16.11 -28.88 -2.91
N MET A 3 15.33 -28.13 -2.14
CA MET A 3 14.34 -28.66 -1.22
C MET A 3 12.97 -28.91 -1.85
N LEU A 4 12.81 -28.62 -3.15
CA LEU A 4 11.55 -28.88 -3.85
C LEU A 4 11.27 -30.39 -3.92
N LYS A 5 10.01 -30.73 -3.78
CA LYS A 5 9.49 -32.06 -4.07
C LYS A 5 9.79 -32.43 -5.53
N SER A 6 10.59 -33.48 -5.74
CA SER A 6 10.98 -33.94 -7.09
C SER A 6 9.92 -34.85 -7.72
N GLU A 7 9.06 -35.47 -6.91
CA GLU A 7 8.03 -36.38 -7.40
C GLU A 7 7.01 -35.62 -8.26
N SER A 8 6.83 -36.09 -9.49
CA SER A 8 5.96 -35.50 -10.52
C SER A 8 6.41 -34.12 -11.06
N LEU A 9 7.59 -33.61 -10.69
CA LEU A 9 8.13 -32.38 -11.25
C LEU A 9 8.52 -32.59 -12.73
N LYS A 10 7.93 -31.81 -13.65
CA LYS A 10 8.19 -31.91 -15.10
C LYS A 10 9.13 -30.83 -15.63
N GLY A 11 9.27 -29.73 -14.91
CA GLY A 11 10.09 -28.58 -15.30
C GLY A 11 9.78 -27.36 -14.44
N ALA A 12 10.42 -26.24 -14.78
CA ALA A 12 10.20 -24.95 -14.15
C ALA A 12 10.27 -23.83 -15.20
N LEU A 13 9.57 -22.73 -14.94
CA LEU A 13 9.71 -21.48 -15.70
C LEU A 13 10.55 -20.51 -14.90
N ILE A 14 11.52 -19.87 -15.56
CA ILE A 14 12.39 -18.88 -14.94
C ILE A 14 12.15 -17.55 -15.66
N TYR A 15 11.89 -16.51 -14.89
CA TYR A 15 11.71 -15.15 -15.38
C TYR A 15 12.36 -14.16 -14.40
N TYR A 16 12.52 -12.91 -14.84
CA TYR A 16 13.08 -11.83 -14.02
C TYR A 16 11.99 -10.95 -13.43
N ASP A 17 12.15 -10.56 -12.18
CA ASP A 17 11.27 -9.63 -11.47
C ASP A 17 12.10 -8.67 -10.60
N GLY A 18 11.46 -7.59 -10.12
CA GLY A 18 12.09 -6.59 -9.27
C GLY A 18 11.88 -6.88 -7.78
N THR A 19 12.91 -6.68 -6.97
CA THR A 19 12.81 -6.61 -5.51
C THR A 19 13.22 -5.23 -5.03
N HIS A 20 12.60 -4.74 -3.96
CA HIS A 20 13.01 -3.50 -3.32
C HIS A 20 12.64 -3.50 -1.85
N ASN A 21 13.29 -2.63 -1.08
CA ASN A 21 12.90 -2.33 0.28
C ASN A 21 11.84 -1.22 0.25
N ASP A 22 10.60 -1.56 0.56
CA ASP A 22 9.45 -0.64 0.53
C ASP A 22 9.61 0.52 1.51
N ALA A 23 9.97 0.25 2.76
CA ALA A 23 10.16 1.26 3.79
C ALA A 23 11.29 2.24 3.44
N ARG A 24 12.43 1.75 2.94
CA ARG A 24 13.54 2.60 2.50
C ARG A 24 13.18 3.41 1.25
N MET A 25 12.44 2.82 0.32
CA MET A 25 11.96 3.55 -0.86
C MET A 25 11.00 4.67 -0.46
N ASN A 26 10.07 4.40 0.47
CA ASN A 26 9.16 5.42 1.00
C ASN A 26 9.92 6.59 1.63
N LEU A 27 10.92 6.28 2.48
CA LEU A 27 11.76 7.30 3.10
C LEU A 27 12.55 8.10 2.04
N ALA A 28 13.11 7.44 1.03
CA ALA A 28 13.84 8.10 -0.04
C ALA A 28 12.96 9.09 -0.82
N ILE A 29 11.70 8.74 -1.08
CA ILE A 29 10.72 9.63 -1.73
C ILE A 29 10.48 10.88 -0.86
N VAL A 30 10.23 10.70 0.44
CA VAL A 30 10.00 11.82 1.38
C VAL A 30 11.24 12.72 1.49
N LEU A 31 12.43 12.15 1.64
CA LEU A 31 13.68 12.91 1.72
C LEU A 31 13.96 13.69 0.43
N THR A 32 13.62 13.11 -0.72
CA THR A 32 13.72 13.80 -2.01
C THR A 32 12.75 14.99 -2.06
N ALA A 33 11.51 14.82 -1.60
CA ALA A 33 10.55 15.94 -1.52
C ALA A 33 11.07 17.07 -0.61
N ILE A 34 11.64 16.74 0.55
CA ILE A 34 12.26 17.72 1.46
C ILE A 34 13.41 18.46 0.77
N ARG A 35 14.27 17.74 0.03
CA ARG A 35 15.36 18.34 -0.75
C ARG A 35 14.85 19.34 -1.79
N HIS A 36 13.65 19.12 -2.32
CA HIS A 36 12.97 20.05 -3.23
C HIS A 36 12.10 21.10 -2.52
N GLY A 37 12.22 21.24 -1.19
CA GLY A 37 11.58 22.30 -0.41
C GLY A 37 10.23 21.93 0.23
N ALA A 38 9.77 20.68 0.09
CA ALA A 38 8.55 20.25 0.76
C ALA A 38 8.71 20.26 2.29
N LYS A 39 7.64 20.61 3.00
CA LYS A 39 7.53 20.45 4.45
C LYS A 39 6.86 19.11 4.74
N CYS A 40 7.57 18.23 5.41
CA CYS A 40 7.07 16.91 5.78
C CYS A 40 7.09 16.77 7.31
N ALA A 41 6.01 16.23 7.88
CA ALA A 41 5.90 15.93 9.30
C ALA A 41 5.26 14.54 9.46
N ASN A 42 5.87 13.69 10.27
CA ASN A 42 5.29 12.45 10.76
C ASN A 42 4.67 12.67 12.14
N HIS A 43 3.90 11.68 12.63
CA HIS A 43 3.16 11.79 13.90
C HIS A 43 2.19 12.98 13.98
N VAL A 44 1.78 13.55 12.85
CA VAL A 44 0.77 14.61 12.75
C VAL A 44 -0.49 14.00 12.15
N LYS A 45 -1.57 13.95 12.93
CA LYS A 45 -2.86 13.39 12.53
C LYS A 45 -3.80 14.50 12.06
N VAL A 46 -4.52 14.28 10.97
CA VAL A 46 -5.64 15.14 10.56
C VAL A 46 -6.86 14.79 11.42
N GLU A 47 -7.39 15.78 12.14
CA GLU A 47 -8.59 15.62 12.98
C GLU A 47 -9.87 16.07 12.24
N ARG A 48 -9.78 17.13 11.43
CA ARG A 48 -10.86 17.57 10.55
C ARG A 48 -10.34 18.38 9.37
N LEU A 49 -11.14 18.45 8.30
CA LEU A 49 -10.88 19.31 7.15
C LEU A 49 -11.45 20.72 7.40
N LEU A 50 -10.71 21.74 6.97
CA LEU A 50 -11.15 23.13 7.02
C LEU A 50 -11.89 23.46 5.72
N LYS A 51 -13.02 24.14 5.83
CA LYS A 51 -13.85 24.58 4.69
C LYS A 51 -14.01 26.09 4.70
N ASP A 52 -14.05 26.69 3.52
CA ASP A 52 -14.37 28.10 3.33
C ASP A 52 -15.89 28.37 3.42
N ALA A 53 -16.29 29.63 3.20
CA ALA A 53 -17.70 30.03 3.21
C ALA A 53 -18.55 29.35 2.11
N ASN A 54 -17.93 28.85 1.05
CA ASN A 54 -18.57 28.13 -0.06
C ASN A 54 -18.57 26.61 0.15
N GLY A 55 -18.11 26.13 1.31
CA GLY A 55 -18.00 24.71 1.62
C GLY A 55 -16.85 23.99 0.89
N LYS A 56 -15.92 24.72 0.27
CA LYS A 56 -14.72 24.17 -0.38
C LYS A 56 -13.61 23.96 0.63
N ILE A 57 -12.90 22.84 0.49
CA ILE A 57 -11.79 22.51 1.39
C ILE A 57 -10.62 23.46 1.12
N CYS A 58 -10.14 24.10 2.19
CA CYS A 58 -9.07 25.09 2.14
C CYS A 58 -7.94 24.80 3.14
N GLY A 59 -7.92 23.60 3.72
CA GLY A 59 -6.93 23.21 4.71
C GLY A 59 -7.35 22.02 5.58
N ALA A 60 -6.59 21.82 6.65
CA ALA A 60 -6.86 20.79 7.67
C ALA A 60 -6.47 21.30 9.05
N HIS A 61 -7.23 20.88 10.06
CA HIS A 61 -6.81 20.97 11.45
C HIS A 61 -6.10 19.68 11.85
N VAL A 62 -4.93 19.82 12.44
CA VAL A 62 -4.04 18.70 12.73
C VAL A 62 -3.61 18.68 14.18
N LYS A 63 -3.23 17.49 14.65
CA LYS A 63 -2.73 17.21 15.99
C LYS A 63 -1.37 16.53 15.92
N ASP A 64 -0.38 17.07 16.62
CA ASP A 64 0.86 16.35 16.91
C ASP A 64 0.59 15.30 17.97
N MET A 65 0.76 14.03 17.62
CA MET A 65 0.50 12.89 18.49
C MET A 65 1.58 12.67 19.55
N ILE A 66 2.69 13.40 19.49
CA ILE A 66 3.76 13.38 20.50
C ILE A 66 3.50 14.47 21.56
N SER A 67 3.30 15.72 21.14
CA SER A 67 3.10 16.85 22.07
C SER A 67 1.65 17.13 22.44
N ASN A 68 0.67 16.57 21.71
CA ASN A 68 -0.75 16.91 21.76
C ASN A 68 -1.10 18.34 21.33
N ASN A 69 -0.16 19.11 20.77
CA ASN A 69 -0.45 20.41 20.22
C ASN A 69 -1.30 20.30 18.96
N GLU A 70 -2.20 21.26 18.76
CA GLU A 70 -3.13 21.30 17.64
C GLU A 70 -3.02 22.63 16.90
N TRP A 71 -3.08 22.61 15.55
CA TRP A 71 -3.02 23.82 14.73
C TRP A 71 -3.70 23.62 13.37
N ASP A 72 -3.94 24.74 12.69
CA ASP A 72 -4.52 24.77 11.36
C ASP A 72 -3.44 24.89 10.27
N ILE A 73 -3.58 24.12 9.20
CA ILE A 73 -2.79 24.23 7.97
C ILE A 73 -3.72 24.68 6.86
N LYS A 74 -3.44 25.85 6.26
CA LYS A 74 -4.15 26.34 5.07
C LYS A 74 -3.48 25.83 3.80
N ALA A 75 -4.28 25.41 2.82
CA ALA A 75 -3.81 24.90 1.53
C ALA A 75 -4.79 25.25 0.41
N LYS A 76 -4.27 25.47 -0.80
CA LYS A 76 -5.09 25.69 -2.01
C LYS A 76 -5.73 24.40 -2.54
N ALA A 77 -5.14 23.26 -2.20
CA ALA A 77 -5.64 21.94 -2.55
C ALA A 77 -5.23 20.94 -1.46
N VAL A 78 -6.08 19.95 -1.22
CA VAL A 78 -5.82 18.88 -0.26
C VAL A 78 -5.94 17.54 -0.99
N ILE A 79 -4.89 16.72 -0.88
CA ILE A 79 -4.86 15.35 -1.41
C ILE A 79 -5.00 14.37 -0.25
N ASN A 80 -6.00 13.51 -0.33
CA ASN A 80 -6.16 12.33 0.52
C ASN A 80 -5.45 11.13 -0.12
N ALA A 81 -4.34 10.71 0.47
CA ALA A 81 -3.55 9.56 0.06
C ALA A 81 -3.30 8.60 1.25
N THR A 82 -4.31 8.38 2.09
CA THR A 82 -4.19 7.65 3.37
C THR A 82 -4.34 6.13 3.25
N GLY A 83 -4.20 5.57 2.05
CA GLY A 83 -4.19 4.11 1.83
C GLY A 83 -5.46 3.44 2.38
N PRO A 84 -5.36 2.43 3.26
CA PRO A 84 -6.53 1.76 3.84
C PRO A 84 -7.45 2.71 4.62
N SER A 85 -6.93 3.82 5.13
CA SER A 85 -7.71 4.85 5.85
C SER A 85 -8.34 5.88 4.91
N THR A 86 -8.43 5.61 3.60
CA THR A 86 -8.98 6.55 2.61
C THR A 86 -10.34 7.10 3.03
N ASP A 87 -11.26 6.23 3.45
CA ASP A 87 -12.62 6.63 3.78
C ASP A 87 -12.72 7.45 5.06
N THR A 88 -11.75 7.35 5.99
CA THR A 88 -11.76 8.17 7.21
C THR A 88 -11.64 9.65 6.89
N ILE A 89 -10.90 10.01 5.84
CA ILE A 89 -10.78 11.40 5.37
C ILE A 89 -11.93 11.78 4.44
N ARG A 90 -12.42 10.86 3.60
CA ARG A 90 -13.58 11.14 2.71
C ARG A 90 -14.83 11.49 3.51
N VAL A 91 -15.11 10.78 4.59
CA VAL A 91 -16.26 11.04 5.48
C VAL A 91 -16.13 12.39 6.20
N MET A 92 -14.91 12.86 6.50
CA MET A 92 -14.70 14.23 7.01
C MET A 92 -15.09 15.31 5.98
N ALA A 93 -14.93 15.01 4.69
CA ALA A 93 -15.32 15.92 3.62
C ALA A 93 -16.83 15.90 3.36
N ASP A 94 -17.43 14.72 3.36
CA ASP A 94 -18.87 14.50 3.18
C ASP A 94 -19.32 13.25 3.96
N PRO A 95 -20.10 13.42 5.06
CA PRO A 95 -20.56 12.30 5.88
C PRO A 95 -21.46 11.29 5.17
N GLN A 96 -22.05 11.66 4.03
CA GLN A 96 -22.97 10.80 3.27
C GLN A 96 -22.25 10.01 2.16
N ILE A 97 -20.92 10.20 2.00
CA ILE A 97 -20.19 9.56 0.91
C ILE A 97 -20.07 8.04 1.13
N PRO A 98 -20.44 7.21 0.14
CA PRO A 98 -20.28 5.76 0.24
C PRO A 98 -18.80 5.38 0.36
N PRO A 99 -18.43 4.41 1.22
CA PRO A 99 -17.06 3.95 1.32
C PRO A 99 -16.61 3.26 0.04
N ILE A 100 -15.36 3.50 -0.35
CA ILE A 100 -14.74 2.89 -1.54
C ILE A 100 -13.67 1.86 -1.16
N CYS A 101 -13.11 1.94 0.04
CA CYS A 101 -12.03 1.06 0.46
C CYS A 101 -12.61 -0.25 1.05
N ALA A 102 -11.99 -1.37 0.69
CA ALA A 102 -12.30 -2.69 1.21
C ALA A 102 -10.97 -3.35 1.67
N PRO A 103 -10.43 -2.96 2.84
CA PRO A 103 -9.12 -3.42 3.26
C PRO A 103 -9.03 -4.94 3.37
N SER A 104 -7.87 -5.48 3.01
CA SER A 104 -7.55 -6.89 3.20
C SER A 104 -6.20 -7.06 3.87
N SER A 105 -6.15 -7.89 4.91
CA SER A 105 -4.94 -8.24 5.64
C SER A 105 -4.13 -9.27 4.87
N GLY A 106 -2.83 -9.02 4.75
CA GLY A 106 -1.85 -9.95 4.20
C GLY A 106 -0.66 -10.13 5.14
N VAL A 107 -0.39 -11.39 5.47
CA VAL A 107 0.69 -11.78 6.38
C VAL A 107 1.86 -12.39 5.61
N HIS A 108 3.07 -12.10 6.06
CA HIS A 108 4.28 -12.82 5.68
C HIS A 108 4.99 -13.36 6.93
N ILE A 109 5.77 -14.41 6.75
CA ILE A 109 6.70 -14.95 7.75
C ILE A 109 8.14 -14.87 7.24
N VAL A 110 9.08 -14.77 8.17
CA VAL A 110 10.52 -14.89 7.90
C VAL A 110 11.01 -16.24 8.42
N LEU A 111 11.74 -16.93 7.56
CA LEU A 111 12.36 -18.23 7.79
C LEU A 111 13.88 -18.12 7.60
N PRO A 112 14.67 -19.06 8.16
CA PRO A 112 16.10 -19.16 7.91
C PRO A 112 16.47 -19.11 6.41
N GLY A 113 17.63 -18.53 6.11
CA GLY A 113 18.11 -18.35 4.74
C GLY A 113 18.23 -19.64 3.93
N TYR A 114 18.47 -20.79 4.57
CA TYR A 114 18.57 -22.08 3.88
C TYR A 114 17.24 -22.54 3.25
N TYR A 115 16.12 -21.85 3.53
CA TYR A 115 14.83 -22.12 2.88
C TYR A 115 14.72 -21.63 1.42
N SER A 116 15.63 -20.78 0.96
CA SER A 116 15.68 -20.31 -0.43
C SER A 116 17.12 -20.17 -0.94
N PRO A 117 17.38 -20.37 -2.25
CA PRO A 117 18.64 -19.94 -2.86
C PRO A 117 18.81 -18.42 -2.76
N SER A 118 20.05 -17.93 -2.64
CA SER A 118 20.33 -16.51 -2.42
C SER A 118 19.80 -15.55 -3.49
N ASN A 119 19.70 -16.02 -4.75
CA ASN A 119 19.41 -15.16 -5.91
C ASN A 119 18.16 -15.60 -6.68
N THR A 120 17.34 -16.49 -6.12
CA THR A 120 16.18 -17.01 -6.84
C THR A 120 15.01 -17.18 -5.87
N GLY A 121 13.89 -16.56 -6.20
CA GLY A 121 12.62 -16.79 -5.53
C GLY A 121 11.84 -17.94 -6.18
N LEU A 122 10.89 -18.50 -5.45
CA LEU A 122 9.92 -19.47 -5.96
C LEU A 122 8.53 -18.84 -5.85
N LEU A 123 7.77 -18.92 -6.93
CA LEU A 123 6.36 -18.57 -7.00
C LEU A 123 5.58 -19.87 -7.08
N ASP A 124 4.73 -20.11 -6.10
CA ASP A 124 3.69 -21.13 -6.13
C ASP A 124 2.37 -20.48 -6.59
N PRO A 125 1.87 -20.81 -7.81
CA PRO A 125 0.66 -20.21 -8.34
C PRO A 125 -0.64 -20.90 -7.92
N ASP A 126 -0.59 -22.05 -7.25
CA ASP A 126 -1.77 -22.92 -7.01
C ASP A 126 -1.78 -23.48 -5.57
N THR A 127 -1.85 -22.59 -4.59
CA THR A 127 -2.09 -22.97 -3.18
C THR A 127 -3.45 -23.65 -3.01
N SER A 128 -3.70 -24.26 -1.85
CA SER A 128 -4.92 -25.04 -1.58
C SER A 128 -6.25 -24.27 -1.73
N ASP A 129 -6.21 -22.95 -1.82
CA ASP A 129 -7.37 -22.09 -2.10
C ASP A 129 -7.22 -21.20 -3.35
N GLY A 130 -6.31 -21.56 -4.26
CA GLY A 130 -6.12 -20.90 -5.55
C GLY A 130 -5.38 -19.55 -5.49
N ARG A 131 -4.74 -19.26 -4.36
CA ARG A 131 -3.85 -18.08 -4.19
C ARG A 131 -2.42 -18.40 -4.57
N VAL A 132 -1.60 -17.36 -4.58
CA VAL A 132 -0.16 -17.43 -4.85
C VAL A 132 0.62 -17.29 -3.55
N ILE A 133 1.59 -18.16 -3.32
CA ILE A 133 2.62 -17.98 -2.29
C ILE A 133 3.99 -17.78 -2.93
N PHE A 134 4.74 -16.84 -2.38
CA PHE A 134 6.11 -16.56 -2.74
C PHE A 134 7.06 -17.08 -1.66
N PHE A 135 8.22 -17.52 -2.12
CA PHE A 135 9.43 -17.78 -1.36
C PHE A 135 10.53 -16.90 -1.88
N LEU A 136 10.87 -15.84 -1.17
CA LEU A 136 11.79 -14.84 -1.67
C LEU A 136 13.03 -14.75 -0.76
N PRO A 137 14.24 -14.83 -1.30
CA PRO A 137 15.43 -14.50 -0.52
C PRO A 137 15.42 -13.01 -0.16
N TRP A 138 15.69 -12.69 1.10
CA TRP A 138 15.71 -11.33 1.61
C TRP A 138 16.68 -11.19 2.78
N GLU A 139 17.70 -10.32 2.68
CA GLU A 139 18.64 -10.02 3.78
C GLU A 139 19.25 -11.28 4.44
N ARG A 140 19.65 -12.27 3.63
CA ARG A 140 20.13 -13.62 4.05
C ARG A 140 19.10 -14.52 4.72
N MET A 141 17.83 -14.13 4.68
CA MET A 141 16.68 -14.87 5.17
C MET A 141 15.76 -15.25 4.00
N THR A 142 14.69 -15.97 4.32
CA THR A 142 13.64 -16.31 3.36
C THR A 142 12.32 -15.72 3.82
N ILE A 143 11.69 -14.91 2.99
CA ILE A 143 10.32 -14.43 3.19
C ILE A 143 9.35 -15.40 2.54
N ALA A 144 8.30 -15.79 3.25
CA ALA A 144 7.20 -16.58 2.70
C ALA A 144 5.83 -15.94 2.98
N GLY A 145 4.95 -15.94 1.98
CA GLY A 145 3.61 -15.35 2.08
C GLY A 145 2.91 -15.28 0.72
N THR A 146 1.64 -14.87 0.63
CA THR A 146 0.87 -14.19 1.68
C THR A 146 -0.50 -14.79 1.93
N THR A 147 -1.09 -14.43 3.08
CA THR A 147 -2.53 -14.54 3.29
C THR A 147 -3.30 -13.39 2.62
N ASP A 148 -4.62 -13.57 2.53
CA ASP A 148 -5.56 -12.55 2.05
C ASP A 148 -6.90 -12.74 2.78
N LYS A 149 -7.23 -11.83 3.72
CA LYS A 149 -8.44 -11.90 4.54
C LYS A 149 -9.05 -10.50 4.69
N PRO A 150 -10.37 -10.32 4.49
CA PRO A 150 -11.04 -9.06 4.81
C PRO A 150 -10.69 -8.58 6.22
N SER A 151 -10.44 -7.28 6.37
CA SER A 151 -9.99 -6.70 7.63
C SER A 151 -10.55 -5.30 7.83
N GLU A 152 -10.73 -4.92 9.09
CA GLU A 152 -11.01 -3.54 9.46
C GLU A 152 -9.74 -2.68 9.36
N VAL A 153 -9.92 -1.37 9.20
CA VAL A 153 -8.79 -0.44 9.17
C VAL A 153 -8.17 -0.34 10.56
N THR A 154 -6.89 -0.67 10.66
CA THR A 154 -6.09 -0.50 11.88
C THR A 154 -4.69 -0.03 11.52
N LEU A 155 -4.08 0.77 12.38
CA LEU A 155 -2.68 1.20 12.24
C LEU A 155 -1.71 0.08 12.61
N SER A 156 -2.18 -0.93 13.36
CA SER A 156 -1.35 -2.02 13.88
C SER A 156 -1.98 -3.37 13.53
N PRO A 157 -2.00 -3.78 12.25
CA PRO A 157 -2.41 -5.12 11.88
C PRO A 157 -1.42 -6.14 12.43
N ILE A 158 -1.92 -7.21 13.07
CA ILE A 158 -1.09 -8.23 13.72
C ILE A 158 -1.39 -9.59 13.06
N PRO A 159 -0.36 -10.36 12.67
CA PRO A 159 -0.54 -11.75 12.24
C PRO A 159 -1.19 -12.62 13.31
N THR A 160 -2.10 -13.49 12.92
CA THR A 160 -2.64 -14.52 13.83
C THR A 160 -1.85 -15.83 13.69
N ASP A 161 -1.88 -16.70 14.70
CA ASP A 161 -1.27 -18.03 14.58
C ASP A 161 -1.90 -18.86 13.45
N ALA A 162 -3.19 -18.63 13.15
CA ALA A 162 -3.86 -19.26 12.01
C ALA A 162 -3.29 -18.78 10.66
N ASP A 163 -2.83 -17.53 10.55
CA ASP A 163 -2.15 -17.04 9.35
C ASP A 163 -0.78 -17.70 9.17
N VAL A 164 -0.02 -17.82 10.27
CA VAL A 164 1.30 -18.46 10.27
C VAL A 164 1.18 -19.94 9.92
N GLU A 165 0.23 -20.66 10.54
CA GLU A 165 0.02 -22.08 10.23
C GLU A 165 -0.53 -22.29 8.82
N PHE A 166 -1.35 -21.38 8.29
CA PHE A 166 -1.75 -21.43 6.88
C PHE A 166 -0.52 -21.40 5.97
N ILE A 167 0.36 -20.41 6.16
CA ILE A 167 1.57 -20.28 5.34
C ILE A 167 2.43 -21.54 5.49
N LEU A 168 2.73 -21.98 6.71
CA LEU A 168 3.52 -23.19 6.95
C LEU A 168 2.91 -24.45 6.32
N LYS A 169 1.58 -24.58 6.34
CA LYS A 169 0.88 -25.69 5.69
C LYS A 169 1.07 -25.68 4.17
N GLU A 170 0.89 -24.54 3.52
CA GLU A 170 1.09 -24.44 2.07
C GLU A 170 2.54 -24.73 1.70
N ILE A 171 3.50 -24.18 2.44
CA ILE A 171 4.93 -24.46 2.27
C ILE A 171 5.23 -25.97 2.28
N ARG A 172 4.68 -26.70 3.27
CA ARG A 172 4.92 -28.15 3.40
C ARG A 172 4.49 -28.94 2.17
N GLY A 173 3.53 -28.43 1.39
CA GLY A 173 3.09 -29.05 0.14
C GLY A 173 4.17 -29.10 -0.94
N TYR A 174 5.08 -28.12 -0.95
CA TYR A 174 6.11 -27.95 -1.99
C TYR A 174 7.47 -28.51 -1.62
N LEU A 175 7.74 -28.64 -0.33
CA LEU A 175 9.00 -29.17 0.15
C LEU A 175 9.02 -30.70 0.02
N SER A 176 10.21 -31.24 -0.29
CA SER A 176 10.50 -32.66 -0.18
C SER A 176 10.09 -33.19 1.19
N LYS A 177 9.63 -34.45 1.26
CA LYS A 177 9.31 -35.12 2.53
C LYS A 177 10.49 -35.19 3.50
N SER A 178 11.73 -35.09 3.01
CA SER A 178 12.94 -35.04 3.82
C SER A 178 13.16 -33.70 4.52
N VAL A 179 12.40 -32.67 4.17
CA VAL A 179 12.51 -31.31 4.71
C VAL A 179 11.33 -31.06 5.64
N SER A 180 11.62 -30.86 6.93
CA SER A 180 10.62 -30.58 7.95
C SER A 180 10.65 -29.09 8.30
N ILE A 181 9.59 -28.37 7.95
CA ILE A 181 9.36 -26.99 8.40
C ILE A 181 8.42 -26.96 9.60
N ARG A 182 8.84 -26.24 10.64
CA ARG A 182 8.19 -26.19 11.95
C ARG A 182 7.81 -24.75 12.31
N ARG A 183 6.85 -24.60 13.21
CA ARG A 183 6.49 -23.30 13.78
C ARG A 183 7.68 -22.59 14.43
N GLY A 184 8.61 -23.36 15.01
CA GLY A 184 9.85 -22.85 15.61
C GLY A 184 10.87 -22.31 14.61
N ASP A 185 10.71 -22.57 13.31
CA ASP A 185 11.57 -21.98 12.27
C ASP A 185 11.13 -20.55 11.92
N VAL A 186 9.95 -20.12 12.35
CA VAL A 186 9.44 -18.77 12.09
C VAL A 186 10.16 -17.78 13.00
N MET A 187 11.02 -16.96 12.40
CA MET A 187 11.86 -16.00 13.11
C MET A 187 11.16 -14.66 13.33
N SER A 188 10.26 -14.28 12.42
CA SER A 188 9.36 -13.15 12.58
C SER A 188 8.15 -13.28 11.65
N ALA A 189 7.13 -12.47 11.90
CA ALA A 189 5.97 -12.34 11.03
C ALA A 189 5.49 -10.88 11.06
N TRP A 190 4.93 -10.41 9.95
CA TRP A 190 4.29 -9.10 9.89
C TRP A 190 3.01 -9.16 9.06
N SER A 191 2.11 -8.23 9.34
CA SER A 191 0.87 -8.05 8.60
C SER A 191 0.81 -6.65 8.02
N GLY A 192 0.15 -6.51 6.87
CA GLY A 192 -0.14 -5.24 6.23
C GLY A 192 -1.56 -5.23 5.66
N LEU A 193 -2.14 -4.04 5.57
CA LEU A 193 -3.46 -3.86 4.96
C LEU A 193 -3.31 -3.41 3.51
N ARG A 194 -3.90 -4.18 2.59
CA ARG A 194 -4.05 -3.83 1.18
C ARG A 194 -5.21 -2.84 1.03
N PRO A 195 -5.00 -1.66 0.43
CA PRO A 195 -6.07 -0.67 0.24
C PRO A 195 -6.92 -1.03 -0.99
N LEU A 196 -7.55 -2.20 -1.02
CA LEU A 196 -8.38 -2.59 -2.16
C LEU A 196 -9.55 -1.62 -2.31
N VAL A 197 -9.97 -1.35 -3.54
CA VAL A 197 -10.98 -0.34 -3.82
C VAL A 197 -12.12 -0.93 -4.64
N ARG A 198 -13.34 -0.52 -4.32
CA ARG A 198 -14.54 -0.75 -5.11
C ARG A 198 -14.75 0.48 -5.99
N ASP A 199 -14.90 0.28 -7.29
CA ASP A 199 -15.18 1.38 -8.21
C ASP A 199 -16.63 1.85 -7.97
N PRO A 200 -16.85 3.10 -7.49
CA PRO A 200 -18.20 3.60 -7.20
C PRO A 200 -19.05 3.76 -8.48
N ASN A 201 -18.43 3.78 -9.66
CA ASN A 201 -19.13 3.90 -10.94
C ASN A 201 -19.55 2.55 -11.54
N LYS A 202 -19.16 1.42 -10.93
CA LYS A 202 -19.58 0.08 -11.36
C LYS A 202 -20.63 -0.47 -10.39
N LYS A 203 -21.79 -0.83 -10.94
CA LYS A 203 -22.90 -1.46 -10.19
C LYS A 203 -22.53 -2.83 -9.61
N ASP A 204 -21.47 -3.47 -10.12
CA ASP A 204 -21.05 -4.80 -9.72
C ASP A 204 -20.06 -4.73 -8.54
N THR A 205 -20.62 -4.75 -7.33
CA THR A 205 -19.92 -4.62 -6.04
C THR A 205 -18.92 -5.75 -5.75
N LYS A 206 -18.88 -6.80 -6.59
CA LYS A 206 -17.91 -7.89 -6.53
C LYS A 206 -16.61 -7.61 -7.28
N SER A 207 -16.59 -6.62 -8.18
CA SER A 207 -15.38 -6.29 -8.93
C SER A 207 -14.52 -5.30 -8.16
N ILE A 208 -13.66 -5.82 -7.29
CA ILE A 208 -12.56 -5.04 -6.71
C ILE A 208 -11.73 -4.48 -7.87
N ALA A 209 -11.61 -3.16 -7.95
CA ALA A 209 -10.76 -2.51 -8.94
C ALA A 209 -9.31 -2.94 -8.66
N ARG A 210 -8.68 -3.64 -9.61
CA ARG A 210 -7.26 -4.02 -9.50
C ARG A 210 -6.30 -2.83 -9.70
N ASN A 211 -6.84 -1.65 -10.01
CA ASN A 211 -6.12 -0.41 -10.28
C ASN A 211 -6.40 0.63 -9.18
N HIS A 212 -5.68 1.75 -9.21
CA HIS A 212 -6.01 2.92 -8.40
C HIS A 212 -7.17 3.71 -9.01
N ILE A 213 -7.79 4.54 -8.18
CA ILE A 213 -8.76 5.54 -8.60
C ILE A 213 -8.33 6.92 -8.11
N ILE A 214 -8.69 7.94 -8.89
CA ILE A 214 -8.54 9.35 -8.52
C ILE A 214 -9.92 9.99 -8.60
N GLU A 215 -10.39 10.49 -7.46
CA GLU A 215 -11.70 11.12 -7.32
C GLU A 215 -11.52 12.57 -6.84
N ILE A 216 -12.26 13.51 -7.45
CA ILE A 216 -12.37 14.88 -6.95
C ILE A 216 -13.77 15.07 -6.38
N SER A 217 -13.88 15.28 -5.08
CA SER A 217 -15.18 15.50 -4.43
C SER A 217 -15.79 16.86 -4.83
N PRO A 218 -17.11 17.07 -4.64
CA PRO A 218 -17.74 18.38 -4.79
C PRO A 218 -17.13 19.46 -3.88
N THR A 219 -16.55 19.08 -2.74
CA THR A 219 -15.85 19.97 -1.81
C THR A 219 -14.40 20.28 -2.25
N GLY A 220 -13.89 19.65 -3.31
CA GLY A 220 -12.54 19.88 -3.84
C GLY A 220 -11.45 18.98 -3.25
N LEU A 221 -11.80 17.94 -2.48
CA LEU A 221 -10.85 16.93 -2.00
C LEU A 221 -10.40 16.07 -3.17
N VAL A 222 -9.11 16.02 -3.45
CA VAL A 222 -8.52 15.01 -4.35
C VAL A 222 -8.27 13.76 -3.55
N THR A 223 -8.84 12.63 -3.92
CA THR A 223 -8.56 11.34 -3.27
C THR A 223 -7.88 10.42 -4.26
N ILE A 224 -6.75 9.84 -3.86
CA ILE A 224 -6.17 8.67 -4.51
C ILE A 224 -6.36 7.45 -3.62
N ALA A 225 -6.95 6.39 -4.17
CA ALA A 225 -7.18 5.13 -3.47
C ALA A 225 -6.72 3.94 -4.31
N GLY A 226 -6.24 2.89 -3.63
CA GLY A 226 -5.83 1.65 -4.28
C GLY A 226 -4.44 1.71 -4.90
N GLY A 227 -4.29 0.94 -5.98
CA GLY A 227 -3.03 0.82 -6.68
C GLY A 227 -2.02 -0.10 -6.03
N LYS A 228 -0.79 -0.06 -6.55
CA LYS A 228 0.32 -0.92 -6.14
C LYS A 228 1.57 -0.07 -5.95
N TRP A 229 2.49 -0.59 -5.14
CA TRP A 229 3.79 0.06 -4.98
C TRP A 229 4.51 0.21 -6.32
N THR A 230 4.46 -0.80 -7.21
CA THR A 230 5.11 -0.75 -8.52
C THR A 230 4.61 0.37 -9.44
N THR A 231 3.40 0.89 -9.22
CA THR A 231 2.81 1.96 -10.04
C THR A 231 2.82 3.33 -9.35
N TYR A 232 3.46 3.47 -8.17
CA TYR A 232 3.37 4.68 -7.34
C TYR A 232 3.71 5.98 -8.09
N ARG A 233 4.73 5.95 -8.97
CA ARG A 233 5.16 7.13 -9.73
C ARG A 233 4.08 7.61 -10.71
N HIS A 234 3.49 6.69 -11.46
CA HIS A 234 2.43 7.00 -12.42
C HIS A 234 1.16 7.48 -11.70
N MET A 235 0.84 6.85 -10.57
CA MET A 235 -0.26 7.28 -9.71
C MET A 235 -0.08 8.71 -9.18
N ALA A 236 1.14 9.05 -8.75
CA ALA A 236 1.47 10.40 -8.28
C ALA A 236 1.33 11.45 -9.40
N GLU A 237 1.79 11.12 -10.61
CA GLU A 237 1.67 11.98 -11.81
C GLU A 237 0.20 12.30 -12.10
N GLU A 238 -0.67 11.30 -12.24
CA GLU A 238 -2.10 11.52 -12.49
C GLU A 238 -2.79 12.27 -11.33
N THR A 239 -2.40 12.00 -10.09
CA THR A 239 -2.95 12.70 -8.91
C THR A 239 -2.56 14.18 -8.92
N MET A 240 -1.32 14.49 -9.30
CA MET A 240 -0.87 15.87 -9.43
C MET A 240 -1.57 16.59 -10.58
N ASP A 241 -1.79 15.94 -11.71
CA ASP A 241 -2.57 16.50 -12.82
C ASP A 241 -4.01 16.84 -12.40
N ALA A 242 -4.65 15.95 -11.62
CA ALA A 242 -5.96 16.21 -11.03
C ALA A 242 -5.94 17.39 -10.05
N CYS A 243 -4.92 17.45 -9.19
CA CYS A 243 -4.75 18.51 -8.20
C CYS A 243 -4.51 19.89 -8.84
N ILE A 244 -3.69 19.95 -9.89
CA ILE A 244 -3.40 21.20 -10.64
C ILE A 244 -4.68 21.78 -11.26
N LYS A 245 -5.58 20.93 -11.77
CA LYS A 245 -6.88 21.38 -12.30
C LYS A 245 -7.73 22.09 -11.24
N ILE A 246 -7.60 21.71 -9.96
CA ILE A 246 -8.25 22.40 -8.85
C ILE A 246 -7.51 23.69 -8.50
N GLY A 247 -6.19 23.62 -8.31
CA GLY A 247 -5.38 24.79 -7.92
C GLY A 247 -5.41 25.95 -8.93
N LYS A 248 -5.61 25.65 -10.22
CA LYS A 248 -5.82 26.66 -11.27
C LYS A 248 -7.19 27.34 -11.25
N ARG A 249 -8.16 26.86 -10.45
CA ARG A 249 -9.45 27.57 -10.26
C ARG A 249 -9.32 28.79 -9.35
N ASP A 250 -8.35 28.79 -8.43
CA ASP A 250 -8.09 29.91 -7.49
C ASP A 250 -6.91 30.80 -7.89
N MET A 251 -6.15 30.40 -8.92
CA MET A 251 -5.06 31.19 -9.46
C MET A 251 -5.57 31.81 -10.76
N GLY A 252 -5.89 33.11 -10.73
CA GLY A 252 -5.96 33.93 -11.94
C GLY A 252 -4.77 33.57 -12.83
N SER A 253 -5.06 33.38 -14.11
CA SER A 253 -4.19 32.83 -15.15
C SER A 253 -2.76 33.38 -15.13
N GLU A 254 -1.84 32.77 -14.37
CA GLU A 254 -0.39 32.95 -14.53
C GLU A 254 0.35 31.91 -13.69
N VAL A 255 0.69 30.78 -14.32
CA VAL A 255 1.82 29.95 -13.89
C VAL A 255 2.77 29.92 -15.08
N PRO A 256 3.97 30.51 -14.99
CA PRO A 256 4.94 30.42 -16.07
C PRO A 256 5.34 28.96 -16.27
N PRO A 257 5.53 28.49 -17.51
CA PRO A 257 6.04 27.16 -17.75
C PRO A 257 7.41 27.01 -17.09
N GLY A 258 7.54 26.02 -16.21
CA GLY A 258 8.82 25.64 -15.63
C GLY A 258 9.78 25.28 -16.78
N LYS A 259 10.88 26.01 -16.89
CA LYS A 259 11.95 25.66 -17.82
C LYS A 259 12.54 24.32 -17.38
N GLY A 260 12.26 23.30 -18.17
CA GLY A 260 12.98 22.04 -18.09
C GLY A 260 14.36 22.23 -18.68
N ASP A 261 15.35 22.48 -17.82
CA ASP A 261 16.75 22.29 -18.17
C ASP A 261 17.24 21.08 -17.36
N LEU A 262 17.14 19.91 -17.98
CA LEU A 262 17.92 18.74 -17.62
C LEU A 262 19.32 18.94 -18.24
N GLN A 263 20.32 19.15 -17.40
CA GLN A 263 21.72 18.80 -17.68
C GLN A 263 22.08 17.56 -16.87
#